data_AF-A0AAU1T127-F1
#
_entry.id   AF-A0AAU1T127-F1
#
_cell.length_a   1.000
_cell.length_b   1.000
_cell.length_c   1.000
_cell.angle_alpha   90.00
_cell.angle_beta   90.00
_cell.angle_gamma   90.00
#
_symmetry.space_group_name_H-M   'P 1'
#
loop_
_entity.id
_entity.type
_entity.pdbx_description
1 polymer ?
#
loop_
_entity_poly.entity_id
_entity_poly.type
_entity_poly.pdbx_seq_one_letter_code
_entity_poly.pdbx_strand_id
1 'polypeptide(L)'
;MVGRVNPNGPLTGRTTDRTEQYTEDVVHIPHHAYRRARGSDGAWQEFPASTAQGAIPADRLRQHMRLVLDQGGKVGEGSELVRVSARLTPKDVESVDKSVGRNLRPSTSIRTDVWIKRQGRVVRVRQDIQFASGPVVRNTLTLSHFRRAVSVSTPVDS
;
A
#
# COMPACT_ATOMS: atom_id res chain seq x y z
N MET A 1 -1.70 2.87 9.13
CA MET A 1 -2.14 3.89 8.18
C MET A 1 -3.65 3.84 7.97
N VAL A 2 -4.34 4.96 8.11
CA VAL A 2 -5.75 5.15 7.70
C VAL A 2 -5.89 6.53 7.07
N GLY A 3 -6.62 6.66 5.97
CA GLY A 3 -6.87 7.98 5.39
C GLY A 3 -7.52 7.96 4.02
N ARG A 4 -7.56 9.13 3.39
CA ARG A 4 -8.10 9.30 2.04
C ARG A 4 -6.96 9.48 1.06
N VAL A 5 -6.86 8.54 0.12
CA VAL A 5 -5.81 8.52 -0.90
C VAL A 5 -6.41 8.37 -2.30
N ASN A 6 -5.63 8.78 -3.29
CA ASN A 6 -5.84 8.47 -4.69
C ASN A 6 -4.70 7.54 -5.16
N PRO A 7 -5.01 6.25 -5.42
CA PRO A 7 -4.02 5.28 -5.89
C PRO A 7 -3.91 5.20 -7.43
N ASN A 8 -4.62 6.06 -8.19
CA ASN A 8 -4.69 5.97 -9.67
C ASN A 8 -3.58 6.76 -10.39
N GLY A 9 -2.40 6.87 -9.79
CA GLY A 9 -1.26 7.68 -10.22
C GLY A 9 -0.23 7.67 -9.10
N PRO A 10 0.76 8.58 -9.08
CA PRO A 10 1.55 8.79 -7.87
C PRO A 10 0.63 8.90 -6.65
N LEU A 11 0.96 8.19 -5.56
CA LEU A 11 0.11 8.18 -4.38
C LEU A 11 -0.07 9.62 -3.87
N THR A 12 -1.31 10.08 -3.84
CA THR A 12 -1.66 11.39 -3.29
C THR A 12 -2.73 11.22 -2.23
N GLY A 13 -2.73 12.04 -1.19
CA GLY A 13 -3.70 11.87 -0.13
C GLY A 13 -3.25 12.39 1.22
N ARG A 14 -4.13 12.21 2.20
CA ARG A 14 -3.81 12.44 3.61
C ARG A 14 -4.11 11.18 4.40
N THR A 15 -3.14 10.76 5.19
CA THR A 15 -3.25 9.58 6.05
C THR A 15 -2.77 9.89 7.46
N THR A 16 -3.24 9.12 8.42
CA THR A 16 -2.69 9.07 9.76
C THR A 16 -2.01 7.71 9.94
N ASP A 17 -0.74 7.75 10.31
CA ASP A 17 0.05 6.58 10.67
C ASP A 17 0.10 6.46 12.19
N ARG A 18 -0.03 5.23 12.69
CA ARG A 18 -0.05 4.94 14.11
C ARG A 18 0.79 3.71 14.35
N THR A 19 1.76 3.85 15.24
CA THR A 19 2.54 2.78 15.84
C THR A 19 2.15 2.67 17.31
N GLU A 20 2.80 1.77 18.05
CA GLU A 20 2.67 1.74 19.50
C GLU A 20 3.30 2.97 20.15
N GLN A 21 4.35 3.54 19.54
CA GLN A 21 5.12 4.64 20.12
C GLN A 21 4.57 6.03 19.74
N TYR A 22 3.95 6.19 18.58
CA TYR A 22 3.55 7.51 18.10
C TYR A 22 2.39 7.46 17.09
N THR A 23 1.79 8.62 16.85
CA THR A 23 0.84 8.86 15.76
C THR A 23 1.34 10.03 14.93
N GLU A 24 1.31 9.93 13.61
CA GLU A 24 1.73 10.99 12.68
C GLU A 24 0.63 11.27 11.66
N ASP A 25 0.49 12.53 11.28
CA ASP A 25 -0.23 12.90 10.08
C ASP A 25 0.75 12.91 8.90
N VAL A 26 0.29 12.39 7.76
CA VAL A 26 1.08 12.23 6.56
C VAL A 26 0.32 12.80 5.37
N VAL A 27 0.98 13.68 4.61
CA VAL A 27 0.48 14.22 3.35
C VAL A 27 1.31 13.66 2.20
N HIS A 28 0.67 12.92 1.30
CA HIS A 28 1.29 12.38 0.10
C HIS A 28 1.00 13.31 -1.08
N ILE A 29 2.06 13.75 -1.76
CA ILE A 29 2.01 14.44 -3.05
C ILE A 29 2.91 13.66 -4.05
N PRO A 30 2.85 13.91 -5.38
CA PRO A 30 3.45 13.01 -6.36
C PRO A 30 4.94 12.64 -6.19
N HIS A 31 5.73 13.50 -5.56
CA HIS A 31 7.17 13.29 -5.37
C HIS A 31 7.64 13.36 -3.91
N HIS A 32 6.78 13.83 -3.00
CA HIS A 32 7.12 14.03 -1.60
C HIS A 32 6.03 13.49 -0.67
N ALA A 33 6.45 13.08 0.51
CA ALA A 33 5.58 12.86 1.64
C ALA A 33 5.99 13.84 2.74
N TYR A 34 5.00 14.54 3.31
CA TYR A 34 5.21 15.38 4.48
C TYR A 34 4.69 14.65 5.70
N ARG A 35 5.46 14.65 6.79
CA ARG A 35 5.07 13.99 8.04
C ARG A 35 5.16 14.96 9.20
N ARG A 36 4.24 14.82 10.15
CA ARG A 36 4.26 15.56 11.41
C ARG A 36 3.68 14.70 12.51
N ALA A 37 4.32 14.69 13.68
CA ALA A 37 3.77 14.04 14.86
C ALA A 37 2.42 14.67 15.22
N ARG A 38 1.41 13.84 15.45
CA ARG A 38 0.06 14.32 15.71
C ARG A 38 -0.02 14.89 17.13
N GLY A 39 -0.55 16.10 17.26
CA GLY A 39 -0.65 16.80 18.54
C GLY A 39 0.65 17.44 19.01
N SER A 40 1.64 17.59 18.13
CA SER A 40 2.80 18.44 18.38
C SER A 40 2.71 19.75 17.60
N ASP A 41 3.40 20.77 18.11
CA ASP A 41 3.64 22.05 17.43
C ASP A 41 4.85 21.96 16.47
N GLY A 42 5.28 20.74 16.13
CA GLY A 42 6.43 20.52 15.25
C GLY A 42 6.12 20.87 13.80
N ALA A 43 7.11 21.38 13.07
CA ALA A 43 6.98 21.65 11.63
C ALA A 43 6.76 20.38 10.82
N TRP A 44 6.15 20.52 9.64
CA TRP A 44 6.09 19.43 8.67
C TRP A 44 7.48 19.08 8.16
N GLN A 45 7.83 17.80 8.23
CA GLN A 45 9.09 17.29 7.69
C GLN A 45 8.86 16.69 6.31
N GLU A 46 9.70 17.08 5.35
CA GLU A 46 9.64 16.62 3.96
C GLU A 46 10.50 15.38 3.74
N PHE A 47 9.94 14.39 3.04
CA PHE A 47 10.62 13.17 2.64
C PHE A 47 10.33 12.87 1.17
N PRO A 48 11.23 12.17 0.45
CA PRO A 48 10.90 11.63 -0.88
C PRO A 48 9.71 10.66 -0.80
N ALA A 49 8.79 10.69 -1.76
CA ALA A 49 7.61 9.80 -1.76
C ALA A 49 7.96 8.30 -1.67
N SER A 50 9.15 7.91 -2.12
CA SER A 50 9.64 6.53 -2.01
C SER A 50 9.82 6.02 -0.58
N THR A 51 9.99 6.91 0.41
CA THR A 51 10.14 6.51 1.83
C THR A 51 8.78 6.21 2.48
N ALA A 52 7.69 6.68 1.87
CA ALA A 52 6.32 6.43 2.32
C ALA A 52 5.71 5.13 1.74
N GLN A 53 6.46 4.43 0.88
CA GLN A 53 6.06 3.15 0.27
C GLN A 53 6.16 2.01 1.30
N GLY A 54 5.03 1.37 1.59
CA GLY A 54 4.97 0.15 2.40
C GLY A 54 5.32 -1.12 1.60
N ALA A 55 4.86 -2.28 2.08
CA ALA A 55 5.06 -3.56 1.40
C ALA A 55 4.09 -3.84 0.23
N ILE A 56 2.98 -3.08 0.16
CA ILE A 56 1.99 -3.16 -0.91
C ILE A 56 2.20 -1.96 -1.83
N PRO A 57 2.39 -2.15 -3.15
CA PRO A 57 2.56 -1.06 -4.11
C PRO A 57 1.21 -0.37 -4.39
N ALA A 58 0.80 0.52 -3.48
CA ALA A 58 -0.54 1.08 -3.43
C ALA A 58 -0.88 2.02 -4.61
N ASP A 59 0.11 2.67 -5.21
CA ASP A 59 -0.02 3.49 -6.42
C ASP A 59 0.04 2.68 -7.73
N ARG A 60 0.40 1.40 -7.63
CA ARG A 60 0.53 0.47 -8.76
C ARG A 60 -0.33 -0.78 -8.59
N LEU A 61 -1.47 -0.66 -7.91
CA LEU A 61 -2.34 -1.80 -7.61
C LEU A 61 -2.81 -2.56 -8.86
N ARG A 62 -3.03 -1.87 -9.97
CA ARG A 62 -3.43 -2.52 -11.23
C ARG A 62 -2.31 -3.41 -11.78
N GLN A 63 -1.07 -2.91 -11.77
CA GLN A 63 0.11 -3.65 -12.19
C GLN A 63 0.39 -4.81 -11.23
N HIS A 64 0.24 -4.59 -9.92
CA HIS A 64 0.40 -5.63 -8.91
C HIS A 64 -0.65 -6.73 -9.04
N MET A 65 -1.90 -6.39 -9.35
CA MET A 65 -2.95 -7.37 -9.63
C MET A 65 -2.64 -8.20 -10.88
N ARG A 66 -2.13 -7.58 -11.95
CA ARG A 66 -1.68 -8.30 -13.14
C ARG A 66 -0.58 -9.29 -12.80
N LEU A 67 0.43 -8.86 -12.04
CA LEU A 67 1.48 -9.76 -11.54
C LEU A 67 0.90 -10.96 -10.78
N VAL A 68 -0.07 -10.74 -9.89
CA VAL A 68 -0.73 -11.81 -9.14
C VAL A 68 -1.45 -12.80 -10.08
N LEU A 69 -2.09 -12.31 -11.15
CA LEU A 69 -2.73 -13.16 -12.15
C LEU A 69 -1.71 -13.95 -12.98
N ASP A 70 -0.66 -13.28 -13.46
CA ASP A 70 0.40 -13.86 -14.29
C ASP A 70 1.16 -14.97 -13.55
N GLN A 71 1.25 -14.88 -12.22
CA GLN A 71 1.86 -15.90 -11.35
C GLN A 71 0.91 -17.05 -10.97
N GLY A 72 -0.06 -17.35 -11.84
CA GLY A 72 -1.00 -18.47 -11.66
C GLY A 72 -2.04 -18.23 -10.56
N GLY A 73 -2.51 -16.97 -10.44
CA GLY A 73 -3.46 -16.54 -9.43
C GLY A 73 -4.69 -17.45 -9.37
N LYS A 74 -4.90 -18.16 -8.26
CA LYS A 74 -6.10 -18.99 -8.06
C LYS A 74 -7.30 -18.12 -7.76
N VAL A 75 -8.35 -18.30 -8.54
CA VAL A 75 -9.62 -17.58 -8.38
C VAL A 75 -10.54 -18.38 -7.47
N GLY A 76 -10.92 -17.79 -6.34
CA GLY A 76 -11.99 -18.27 -5.49
C GLY A 76 -13.15 -17.30 -5.52
N GLU A 77 -14.35 -17.79 -5.84
CA GLU A 77 -15.55 -16.97 -5.81
C GLU A 77 -16.18 -17.00 -4.41
N GLY A 78 -16.31 -15.82 -3.81
CA GLY A 78 -17.30 -15.58 -2.75
C GLY A 78 -18.56 -14.97 -3.36
N SER A 79 -19.66 -14.94 -2.59
CA SER A 79 -20.96 -14.44 -3.05
C SER A 79 -20.91 -13.06 -3.74
N GLU A 80 -20.01 -12.17 -3.33
CA GLU A 80 -19.87 -10.81 -3.89
C GLU A 80 -18.44 -10.41 -4.29
N LEU A 81 -17.44 -11.18 -3.87
CA LEU A 81 -16.03 -10.86 -4.05
C LEU A 81 -15.29 -12.02 -4.72
N VAL A 82 -14.56 -11.69 -5.78
CA VAL A 82 -13.58 -12.58 -6.39
C VAL A 82 -12.28 -12.44 -5.64
N ARG A 83 -11.75 -13.54 -5.09
CA ARG A 83 -10.43 -13.60 -4.48
C ARG A 83 -9.44 -14.18 -5.48
N VAL A 84 -8.38 -13.45 -5.78
CA VAL A 84 -7.23 -13.94 -6.56
C VAL A 84 -6.05 -14.11 -5.60
N SER A 85 -5.44 -15.28 -5.60
CA SER A 85 -4.34 -15.61 -4.67
C SER A 85 -3.11 -16.09 -5.42
N ALA A 86 -1.94 -15.54 -5.12
CA ALA A 86 -0.66 -15.99 -5.67
C ALA A 86 0.45 -16.00 -4.60
N ARG A 87 1.51 -16.75 -4.87
CA ARG A 87 2.76 -16.68 -4.12
C ARG A 87 3.76 -15.90 -4.95
N LEU A 88 4.31 -14.84 -4.38
CA LEU A 88 5.29 -13.95 -5.00
C LEU A 88 6.61 -14.01 -4.24
N THR A 89 7.68 -13.56 -4.88
CA THR A 89 8.97 -13.24 -4.27
C THR A 89 9.19 -11.73 -4.24
N PRO A 90 10.13 -11.21 -3.43
CA PRO A 90 10.53 -9.81 -3.50
C PRO A 90 10.91 -9.35 -4.91
N LYS A 91 11.56 -10.23 -5.68
CA LYS A 91 11.97 -9.96 -7.06
C LYS A 91 10.77 -9.79 -8.00
N ASP A 92 9.71 -10.57 -7.80
CA ASP A 92 8.47 -10.41 -8.57
C ASP A 92 7.84 -9.05 -8.27
N VAL A 93 7.77 -8.65 -7.00
CA VAL A 93 7.24 -7.33 -6.61
C VAL A 93 8.13 -6.18 -7.13
N GLU A 94 9.46 -6.38 -7.16
CA GLU A 94 10.42 -5.40 -7.69
C GLU A 94 10.19 -5.08 -9.17
N SER A 95 9.63 -6.02 -9.96
CA SER A 95 9.27 -5.80 -11.36
C SER A 95 8.13 -4.78 -11.53
N VAL A 96 7.29 -4.61 -10.51
CA VAL A 96 6.21 -3.63 -10.47
C VAL A 96 6.67 -2.35 -9.78
N ASP A 97 7.34 -2.49 -8.63
CA ASP A 97 7.81 -1.38 -7.82
C ASP A 97 9.15 -1.71 -7.16
N LYS A 98 10.20 -1.03 -7.61
CA LYS A 98 11.56 -1.26 -7.13
C LYS A 98 11.71 -0.96 -5.64
N SER A 99 11.07 0.09 -5.14
CA SER A 99 11.19 0.50 -3.74
C SER A 99 10.51 -0.52 -2.84
N VAL A 100 9.29 -0.93 -3.20
CA VAL A 100 8.55 -1.95 -2.44
C VAL A 100 9.27 -3.29 -2.46
N GLY A 101 9.75 -3.73 -3.63
CA GLY A 101 10.50 -4.99 -3.77
C GLY A 101 11.76 -5.03 -2.90
N ARG A 102 12.45 -3.89 -2.76
CA ARG A 102 13.60 -3.75 -1.85
C ARG A 102 13.19 -3.79 -0.37
N ASN A 103 12.12 -3.09 0.00
CA ASN A 103 11.58 -3.08 1.37
C ASN A 103 11.11 -4.46 1.84
N LEU A 104 10.78 -5.34 0.91
CA LEU A 104 10.38 -6.73 1.18
C LEU A 104 11.56 -7.66 1.43
N ARG A 105 12.80 -7.26 1.14
CA ARG A 105 13.97 -8.09 1.46
C ARG A 105 14.23 -8.05 2.98
N PRO A 106 14.65 -9.16 3.62
CA PRO A 106 15.06 -10.44 3.04
C PRO A 106 13.95 -11.52 3.05
N SER A 107 12.68 -11.17 2.81
CA SER A 107 11.61 -12.18 2.80
C SER A 107 11.84 -13.27 1.74
N THR A 108 11.43 -14.49 2.07
CA THR A 108 11.60 -15.69 1.23
C THR A 108 10.38 -15.96 0.36
N SER A 109 9.19 -15.57 0.82
CA SER A 109 7.93 -15.78 0.10
C SER A 109 6.87 -14.80 0.58
N ILE A 110 6.02 -14.34 -0.34
CA ILE A 110 4.92 -13.42 -0.07
C ILE A 110 3.65 -14.05 -0.59
N ARG A 111 2.76 -14.52 0.30
CA ARG A 111 1.42 -14.94 -0.11
C ARG A 111 0.56 -13.69 -0.26
N THR A 112 0.13 -13.42 -1.48
CA THR A 112 -0.72 -12.27 -1.80
C THR A 112 -2.13 -12.73 -2.12
N ASP A 113 -3.11 -12.12 -1.47
CA ASP A 113 -4.53 -12.28 -1.76
C ASP A 113 -5.12 -10.92 -2.16
N VAL A 114 -5.82 -10.86 -3.28
CA VAL A 114 -6.51 -9.66 -3.79
C VAL A 114 -8.00 -9.95 -3.86
N TRP A 115 -8.83 -9.10 -3.26
CA TRP A 115 -10.28 -9.18 -3.35
C TRP A 115 -10.82 -8.09 -4.27
N ILE A 116 -11.64 -8.53 -5.21
CA ILE A 116 -12.14 -7.73 -6.32
C ILE A 116 -13.66 -7.84 -6.32
N LYS A 117 -14.37 -6.70 -6.35
CA LYS A 117 -15.82 -6.70 -6.59
C LYS A 117 -16.11 -7.08 -8.03
N ARG A 118 -17.30 -7.62 -8.30
CA ARG A 118 -17.74 -7.99 -9.67
C ARG A 118 -17.53 -6.90 -10.74
N GLN A 119 -17.54 -5.62 -10.37
CA GLN A 119 -17.25 -4.51 -11.30
C GLN A 119 -15.75 -4.31 -11.61
N GLY A 120 -14.87 -5.25 -11.22
CA GLY A 120 -13.42 -5.17 -11.42
C GLY A 120 -12.66 -4.29 -10.42
N ARG A 121 -13.32 -3.87 -9.33
CA ARG A 121 -12.73 -2.94 -8.35
C ARG A 121 -12.02 -3.70 -7.23
N VAL A 122 -10.72 -3.46 -7.06
CA VAL A 122 -9.95 -3.96 -5.91
C VAL A 122 -10.45 -3.28 -4.64
N VAL A 123 -10.81 -4.08 -3.63
CA VAL A 123 -11.29 -3.60 -2.33
C VAL A 123 -10.42 -4.03 -1.16
N ARG A 124 -9.60 -5.07 -1.35
CA ARG A 124 -8.63 -5.50 -0.35
C ARG A 124 -7.42 -6.14 -1.00
N VAL A 125 -6.25 -5.88 -0.47
CA VAL A 125 -5.02 -6.65 -0.72
C VAL A 125 -4.48 -7.10 0.62
N ARG A 126 -4.15 -8.37 0.76
CA ARG A 126 -3.47 -8.92 1.93
C ARG A 126 -2.18 -9.59 1.47
N GLN A 127 -1.11 -9.34 2.21
CA GLN A 127 0.17 -10.02 2.05
C GLN A 127 0.54 -10.68 3.38
N ASP A 128 0.81 -11.97 3.35
CA ASP A 128 1.50 -12.69 4.42
C ASP A 128 2.96 -12.90 3.96
N ILE A 129 3.89 -12.21 4.62
CA ILE A 129 5.31 -12.14 4.25
C ILE A 129 6.10 -13.08 5.16
N GLN A 130 6.71 -14.10 4.56
CA GLN A 130 7.54 -15.08 5.24
C GLN A 130 9.02 -14.66 5.17
N PHE A 131 9.71 -14.69 6.30
CA PHE A 131 11.17 -14.54 6.37
C PHE A 131 11.84 -15.88 6.65
N ALA A 132 13.14 -16.00 6.34
CA ALA A 132 13.91 -17.22 6.57
C ALA A 132 13.99 -17.58 8.06
N SER A 133 14.19 -16.56 8.90
CA SER A 133 14.09 -16.63 10.35
C SER A 133 13.24 -15.44 10.82
N GLY A 134 12.19 -15.72 11.58
CA GLY A 134 11.31 -14.69 12.13
C GLY A 134 9.82 -14.93 11.91
N PRO A 135 8.97 -14.09 12.52
CA PRO A 135 7.53 -14.19 12.40
C PRO A 135 7.06 -13.84 10.99
N VAL A 136 5.90 -14.39 10.62
CA VAL A 136 5.19 -13.94 9.42
C VAL A 136 4.66 -12.52 9.67
N VAL A 137 5.01 -11.59 8.80
CA VAL A 137 4.47 -10.23 8.83
C VAL A 137 3.26 -10.14 7.93
N ARG A 138 2.13 -9.65 8.46
CA ARG A 138 0.90 -9.47 7.69
C ARG A 138 0.67 -8.00 7.38
N ASN A 139 0.50 -7.70 6.09
CA ASN A 139 0.07 -6.39 5.61
C ASN A 139 -1.31 -6.49 4.99
N THR A 140 -2.17 -5.52 5.28
CA THR A 140 -3.52 -5.44 4.69
C THR A 140 -3.83 -4.02 4.26
N LEU A 141 -4.15 -3.86 2.98
CA LEU A 141 -4.75 -2.66 2.42
C LEU A 141 -6.24 -2.91 2.22
N THR A 142 -7.10 -2.06 2.77
CA THR A 142 -8.55 -2.10 2.52
C THR A 142 -8.96 -0.77 1.89
N LEU A 143 -9.71 -0.83 0.79
CA LEU A 143 -10.19 0.32 0.04
C LEU A 143 -11.72 0.38 0.09
N SER A 144 -12.23 1.52 0.55
CA SER A 144 -13.67 1.78 0.70
C SER A 144 -13.99 3.22 0.30
N HIS A 145 -15.29 3.57 0.31
CA HIS A 145 -15.78 4.94 0.02
C HIS A 145 -15.23 5.58 -1.26
N PHE A 146 -15.18 4.80 -2.35
CA PHE A 146 -14.70 5.25 -3.66
C PHE A 146 -15.48 6.47 -4.15
N ARG A 147 -14.76 7.58 -4.35
CA ARG A 147 -15.27 8.88 -4.81
C ARG A 147 -14.24 9.53 -5.73
N ARG A 148 -14.59 10.69 -6.31
CA ARG A 148 -13.64 11.50 -7.09
C ARG A 148 -12.41 11.86 -6.25
N ALA A 149 -11.27 11.95 -6.94
CA ALA A 149 -10.01 12.43 -6.37
C ALA A 149 -10.18 13.85 -5.83
N VAL A 150 -9.48 14.14 -4.74
CA VAL A 150 -9.43 15.47 -4.13
C VAL A 150 -7.99 15.94 -4.26
N SER A 151 -7.79 17.19 -4.65
CA SER A 151 -6.46 17.79 -4.72
C SER A 151 -5.87 17.88 -3.31
N VAL A 152 -4.59 17.56 -3.20
CA VAL A 152 -3.82 17.65 -1.95
C VAL A 152 -2.58 18.47 -2.27
N SER A 153 -2.34 19.50 -1.46
CA SER A 153 -1.20 20.40 -1.58
C SER A 153 -0.19 20.15 -0.47
N THR A 154 1.02 20.66 -0.67
CA THR A 154 2.01 20.83 0.40
C THR A 154 1.34 21.48 1.62
N PRO A 155 1.54 20.92 2.82
CA PRO A 155 1.01 21.54 4.03
C PRO A 155 1.76 22.83 4.34
N VAL A 156 1.04 23.82 4.87
CA VAL A 156 1.64 25.04 5.41
C VAL A 156 1.77 24.88 6.92
N ASP A 157 2.87 25.39 7.50
CA ASP A 157 2.97 25.52 8.95
C ASP A 157 1.91 26.52 9.41
N SER A 158 1.13 26.12 10.41
CA SER A 158 -0.02 26.86 10.95
C SER A 158 0.23 27.18 12.41
#